data_AF-A0A8H2W0E7-F1
#
_entry.id   AF-A0A8H2W0E7-F1
#
_cell.length_a   1.000
_cell.length_b   1.000
_cell.length_c   1.000
_cell.angle_alpha   90.00
_cell.angle_beta   90.00
_cell.angle_gamma   90.00
#
_symmetry.space_group_name_H-M   'P 1'
#
loop_
_entity.id
_entity.type
_entity.pdbx_description
1 polymer ?
#
loop_
_entity_poly.entity_id
_entity_poly.type
_entity_poly.pdbx_seq_one_letter_code
_entity_poly.pdbx_strand_id
1 'polypeptide(L)'
;MSTSFLRHLLLAGVAFYDVAIGASLLQPTPPMGFNNWSAFMCGLNESLFVETAQAMVKKGLLAAGYNRLNLDDCWSKGSREPNGSLLWNTEKFPRGLPWLTSYLKSLGFNSGIYTDAGINSCGGYPGSYGYEELDAQAFASWGFDYLKVDGCNMPVATEQEYELAYGHWHSVLSAMENPIVFSESAPAYFAEQDNLTDWYAVMGWVPKYGQLARHSRDTLVWNSTSYWPDITGWDSIMFNYGQEVRLARYQKPGYFNDPDFLIVDHFDLSLNEKRSHFAIWASLSAPLIISAYIPAFSADEIAYLTNKDLIAVNQDALALQATLVSQDGTWDVLTRSLANGDRLLTVINRGNSTATYKIPFQRVGISASTVKVKDLWTGKSVFTSKLVTAVNVPSHGTAVYRISSGYGDIEVIPTGMIFNTASLNVLTYSTQGLSWAGSVGSDNQIWQTIEDGTVRGIFDTSKCLTDLGGGKVSLTACSGSNTQKWEYYVTGNLVSLSTGACLAETDNGDVITAKCQFEGNSQVFGLPSGINVIG
;
A
#
# COMPACT_ATOMS: atom_id res chain seq x y z
N MET A 1 73.13 -1.07 -22.89
CA MET A 1 72.54 -2.40 -23.17
C MET A 1 72.05 -2.98 -21.86
N SER A 2 70.76 -3.34 -21.83
CA SER A 2 70.07 -4.19 -20.84
C SER A 2 70.12 -3.78 -19.36
N THR A 3 69.02 -3.24 -18.85
CA THR A 3 68.54 -3.51 -17.48
C THR A 3 67.03 -3.64 -17.47
N SER A 4 66.60 -4.76 -16.87
CA SER A 4 65.25 -5.27 -16.70
C SER A 4 64.38 -4.35 -15.83
N PHE A 5 63.17 -4.02 -16.29
CA PHE A 5 62.10 -3.50 -15.44
C PHE A 5 60.92 -4.48 -15.41
N LEU A 6 60.64 -4.94 -14.19
CA LEU A 6 59.60 -5.85 -13.78
C LEU A 6 58.21 -5.25 -14.07
N ARG A 7 57.39 -5.90 -14.90
CA ARG A 7 55.95 -5.59 -15.02
C ARG A 7 55.21 -6.11 -13.79
N HIS A 8 54.70 -5.21 -12.96
CA HIS A 8 53.65 -5.54 -12.00
C HIS A 8 52.30 -5.52 -12.74
N LEU A 9 51.71 -6.69 -12.97
CA LEU A 9 50.28 -6.80 -13.25
C LEU A 9 49.53 -6.74 -11.91
N LEU A 10 48.85 -5.62 -11.66
CA LEU A 10 47.78 -5.56 -10.65
C LEU A 10 46.55 -6.24 -11.25
N LEU A 11 46.27 -7.48 -10.81
CA LEU A 11 44.96 -8.11 -10.98
C LEU A 11 43.96 -7.35 -10.11
N ALA A 12 43.06 -6.61 -10.75
CA ALA A 12 41.85 -6.11 -10.11
C ALA A 12 40.96 -7.33 -9.79
N GLY A 13 40.83 -7.63 -8.49
CA GLY A 13 39.87 -8.62 -8.01
C GLY A 13 38.46 -8.10 -8.27
N VAL A 14 37.73 -8.79 -9.14
CA VAL A 14 36.28 -8.62 -9.28
C VAL A 14 35.67 -9.24 -8.02
N ALA A 15 35.10 -8.41 -7.15
CA ALA A 15 34.25 -8.87 -6.07
C ALA A 15 32.99 -9.44 -6.69
N PHE A 16 32.89 -10.77 -6.74
CA PHE A 16 31.63 -11.45 -6.96
C PHE A 16 30.79 -11.21 -5.70
N TYR A 17 29.74 -10.41 -5.83
CA TYR A 17 28.65 -10.44 -4.87
C TYR A 17 28.03 -11.83 -4.97
N ASP A 18 28.26 -12.68 -3.96
CA ASP A 18 27.44 -13.85 -3.73
C ASP A 18 26.02 -13.34 -3.48
N VAL A 19 25.19 -13.38 -4.52
CA VAL A 19 23.74 -13.36 -4.35
C VAL A 19 23.42 -14.69 -3.68
N ALA A 20 23.34 -14.66 -2.35
CA ALA A 20 22.62 -15.69 -1.63
C ALA A 20 21.25 -15.81 -2.30
N ILE A 21 20.97 -16.96 -2.90
CA ILE A 21 19.63 -17.30 -3.37
C ILE A 21 18.79 -17.45 -2.10
N GLY A 22 18.31 -16.32 -1.58
CA GLY A 22 17.26 -16.30 -0.56
C GLY A 22 16.06 -17.05 -1.11
N ALA A 23 15.32 -17.73 -0.23
CA ALA A 23 14.05 -18.33 -0.60
C ALA A 23 13.23 -17.33 -1.44
N SER A 24 12.73 -17.77 -2.60
CA SER A 24 11.88 -16.92 -3.44
C SER A 24 10.71 -16.40 -2.59
N LEU A 25 10.51 -15.08 -2.55
CA LEU A 25 9.37 -14.48 -1.85
C LEU A 25 8.07 -15.10 -2.36
N LEU A 26 7.16 -15.48 -1.46
CA LEU A 26 5.90 -16.13 -1.81
C LEU A 26 5.00 -15.23 -2.68
N GLN A 27 5.01 -13.92 -2.40
CA GLN A 27 4.26 -12.91 -3.14
C GLN A 27 5.15 -11.65 -3.34
N PRO A 28 5.99 -11.60 -4.37
CA PRO A 28 6.97 -10.53 -4.54
C PRO A 28 6.36 -9.19 -4.98
N THR A 29 5.21 -9.21 -5.64
CA THR A 29 4.44 -8.04 -6.10
C THR A 29 2.99 -8.14 -5.64
N PRO A 30 2.22 -7.02 -5.58
CA PRO A 30 0.86 -7.04 -5.06
C PRO A 30 -0.04 -8.00 -5.88
N PRO A 31 -0.93 -8.77 -5.25
CA PRO A 31 -1.80 -9.68 -5.98
C PRO A 31 -2.80 -8.93 -6.86
N MET A 32 -3.14 -9.52 -8.01
CA MET A 32 -4.14 -9.00 -8.95
C MET A 32 -5.17 -10.08 -9.23
N GLY A 33 -6.46 -9.75 -9.22
CA GLY A 33 -7.50 -10.76 -9.41
C GLY A 33 -8.91 -10.29 -9.12
N PHE A 34 -9.71 -11.21 -8.60
CA PHE A 34 -11.11 -11.03 -8.27
C PHE A 34 -11.42 -11.49 -6.84
N ASN A 35 -12.37 -10.84 -6.18
CA ASN A 35 -13.04 -11.27 -4.96
C ASN A 35 -14.54 -10.91 -5.06
N ASN A 36 -15.45 -11.70 -4.51
CA ASN A 36 -16.89 -11.47 -4.64
C ASN A 36 -17.51 -10.49 -3.62
N TRP A 37 -16.81 -10.09 -2.56
CA TRP A 37 -17.45 -9.54 -1.36
C TRP A 37 -18.20 -8.22 -1.59
N SER A 38 -17.54 -7.17 -2.08
CA SER A 38 -18.17 -5.86 -2.21
C SER A 38 -19.33 -5.83 -3.21
N ALA A 39 -19.36 -6.70 -4.22
CA ALA A 39 -20.43 -6.72 -5.21
C ALA A 39 -21.57 -7.68 -4.85
N PHE A 40 -21.23 -8.83 -4.26
CA PHE A 40 -22.18 -9.94 -4.12
C PHE A 40 -22.45 -10.34 -2.67
N MET A 41 -21.56 -10.02 -1.72
CA MET A 41 -21.62 -10.51 -0.34
C MET A 41 -21.88 -12.03 -0.33
N CYS A 42 -22.89 -12.50 0.41
CA CYS A 42 -23.31 -13.90 0.44
C CYS A 42 -24.01 -14.42 -0.84
N GLY A 43 -24.21 -13.59 -1.86
CA GLY A 43 -24.81 -13.91 -3.16
C GLY A 43 -23.91 -14.69 -4.11
N LEU A 44 -22.91 -15.40 -3.60
CA LEU A 44 -21.97 -16.23 -4.36
C LEU A 44 -22.48 -17.65 -4.63
N ASN A 45 -22.06 -18.22 -5.75
CA ASN A 45 -22.20 -19.64 -6.10
C ASN A 45 -21.12 -20.05 -7.13
N GLU A 46 -21.04 -21.32 -7.45
CA GLU A 46 -20.08 -21.87 -8.42
C GLU A 46 -20.16 -21.20 -9.81
N SER A 47 -21.37 -20.91 -10.30
CA SER A 47 -21.57 -20.28 -11.61
C SER A 47 -20.96 -18.87 -11.66
N LEU A 48 -21.06 -18.10 -10.58
CA LEU A 48 -20.44 -16.76 -10.49
C LEU A 48 -18.93 -16.83 -10.77
N PHE A 49 -18.22 -17.75 -10.13
CA PHE A 49 -16.77 -17.90 -10.34
C PHE A 49 -16.43 -18.44 -11.73
N VAL A 50 -17.21 -19.40 -12.25
CA VAL A 50 -17.02 -19.94 -13.61
C VAL A 50 -17.20 -18.85 -14.67
N GLU A 51 -18.28 -18.08 -14.59
CA GLU A 51 -18.58 -16.98 -15.52
C GLU A 51 -17.55 -15.86 -15.42
N THR A 52 -17.15 -15.51 -14.19
CA THR A 52 -16.15 -14.47 -13.93
C THR A 52 -14.80 -14.87 -14.52
N ALA A 53 -14.32 -16.10 -14.29
CA ALA A 53 -13.08 -16.61 -14.85
C ALA A 53 -13.12 -16.62 -16.39
N GLN A 54 -14.21 -17.09 -16.99
CA GLN A 54 -14.38 -17.07 -18.46
C GLN A 54 -14.38 -15.64 -19.01
N ALA A 55 -15.04 -14.70 -18.33
CA ALA A 55 -15.05 -13.30 -18.73
C ALA A 55 -13.66 -12.66 -18.61
N MET A 56 -12.91 -12.93 -17.54
CA MET A 56 -11.54 -12.46 -17.35
C MET A 56 -10.60 -12.97 -18.43
N VAL A 57 -10.71 -14.24 -18.83
CA VAL A 57 -9.96 -14.80 -19.97
C VAL A 57 -10.37 -14.09 -21.27
N LYS A 58 -11.67 -14.06 -21.57
CA LYS A 58 -12.20 -13.52 -22.83
C LYS A 58 -11.90 -12.04 -23.02
N LYS A 59 -11.94 -11.24 -21.94
CA LYS A 59 -11.73 -9.80 -21.95
C LYS A 59 -10.26 -9.40 -21.74
N GLY A 60 -9.35 -10.37 -21.57
CA GLY A 60 -7.91 -10.13 -21.48
C GLY A 60 -7.38 -9.71 -20.11
N LEU A 61 -8.19 -9.79 -19.04
CA LEU A 61 -7.75 -9.49 -17.68
C LEU A 61 -6.70 -10.51 -17.20
N LEU A 62 -6.89 -11.80 -17.46
CA LEU A 62 -5.87 -12.80 -17.11
C LEU A 62 -4.53 -12.51 -17.82
N ALA A 63 -4.59 -12.16 -19.11
CA ALA A 63 -3.39 -11.80 -19.88
C ALA A 63 -2.74 -10.49 -19.40
N ALA A 64 -3.49 -9.61 -18.74
CA ALA A 64 -2.99 -8.39 -18.12
C ALA A 64 -2.38 -8.62 -16.72
N GLY A 65 -2.53 -9.83 -16.15
CA GLY A 65 -1.93 -10.22 -14.87
C GLY A 65 -2.94 -10.54 -13.76
N TYR A 66 -4.24 -10.33 -13.98
CA TYR A 66 -5.28 -10.68 -13.01
C TYR A 66 -5.48 -12.19 -12.96
N ASN A 67 -4.67 -12.88 -12.15
CA ASN A 67 -4.58 -14.33 -12.13
C ASN A 67 -5.18 -14.97 -10.88
N ARG A 68 -5.79 -14.21 -9.97
CA ARG A 68 -6.48 -14.76 -8.80
C ARG A 68 -8.01 -14.72 -8.92
N LEU A 69 -8.67 -15.76 -8.41
CA LEU A 69 -10.07 -15.71 -8.00
C LEU A 69 -10.16 -16.14 -6.54
N ASN A 70 -10.48 -15.18 -5.68
CA ASN A 70 -10.61 -15.37 -4.25
C ASN A 70 -12.10 -15.47 -3.90
N LEU A 71 -12.45 -16.53 -3.21
CA LEU A 71 -13.78 -16.77 -2.69
C LEU A 71 -13.85 -16.23 -1.25
N ASP A 72 -14.79 -15.33 -1.01
CA ASP A 72 -14.99 -14.66 0.28
C ASP A 72 -16.07 -15.36 1.13
N ASP A 73 -16.52 -14.73 2.22
CA ASP A 73 -17.41 -15.35 3.21
C ASP A 73 -18.74 -15.93 2.62
N CYS A 74 -19.43 -16.71 3.45
CA CYS A 74 -20.70 -17.39 3.16
C CYS A 74 -20.63 -18.59 2.20
N TRP A 75 -19.45 -19.15 1.97
CA TRP A 75 -19.25 -20.31 1.09
C TRP A 75 -19.52 -21.67 1.77
N SER A 76 -19.31 -21.74 3.09
CA SER A 76 -19.33 -22.97 3.87
C SER A 76 -20.76 -23.40 4.24
N LYS A 77 -20.91 -24.64 4.70
CA LYS A 77 -22.12 -25.07 5.42
C LYS A 77 -22.24 -24.25 6.72
N GLY A 78 -23.47 -24.02 7.18
CA GLY A 78 -23.74 -23.32 8.45
C GLY A 78 -23.31 -24.07 9.71
N SER A 79 -22.72 -25.26 9.60
CA SER A 79 -22.21 -26.05 10.72
C SER A 79 -21.03 -26.92 10.28
N ARG A 80 -20.09 -27.16 11.20
CA ARG A 80 -19.04 -28.16 11.05
C ARG A 80 -19.64 -29.58 11.11
N GLU A 81 -18.92 -30.53 10.52
CA GLU A 81 -19.23 -31.95 10.70
C GLU A 81 -18.88 -32.41 12.13
N PRO A 82 -19.39 -33.56 12.62
CA PRO A 82 -19.14 -34.03 13.99
C PRO A 82 -17.67 -34.23 14.36
N ASN A 83 -16.80 -34.43 13.37
CA ASN A 83 -15.35 -34.54 13.53
C ASN A 83 -14.63 -33.18 13.53
N GLY A 84 -15.36 -32.07 13.49
CA GLY A 84 -14.82 -30.71 13.44
C GLY A 84 -14.50 -30.20 12.04
N SER A 85 -14.59 -31.02 10.99
CA SER A 85 -14.24 -30.59 9.63
C SER A 85 -15.22 -29.55 9.10
N LEU A 86 -14.67 -28.52 8.44
CA LEU A 86 -15.44 -27.56 7.68
C LEU A 86 -15.76 -28.11 6.28
N LEU A 87 -16.97 -27.87 5.77
CA LEU A 87 -17.38 -28.30 4.43
C LEU A 87 -18.04 -27.15 3.67
N TRP A 88 -17.95 -27.20 2.35
CA TRP A 88 -18.64 -26.24 1.47
C TRP A 88 -20.15 -26.51 1.42
N ASN A 89 -20.92 -25.46 1.13
CA ASN A 89 -22.34 -25.60 0.84
C ASN A 89 -22.52 -26.25 -0.55
N THR A 90 -23.11 -27.45 -0.60
CA THR A 90 -23.31 -28.22 -1.84
C THR A 90 -24.40 -27.67 -2.76
N GLU A 91 -25.29 -26.82 -2.27
CA GLU A 91 -26.25 -26.11 -3.12
C GLU A 91 -25.56 -24.96 -3.87
N LYS A 92 -24.65 -24.24 -3.19
CA LYS A 92 -23.83 -23.19 -3.81
C LYS A 92 -22.74 -23.76 -4.73
N PHE A 93 -22.14 -24.89 -4.34
CA PHE A 93 -21.03 -25.53 -5.03
C PHE A 93 -21.31 -27.02 -5.29
N PRO A 94 -22.21 -27.34 -6.24
CA PRO A 94 -22.68 -28.71 -6.48
C PRO A 94 -21.61 -29.66 -7.01
N ARG A 95 -20.55 -29.17 -7.67
CA ARG A 95 -19.40 -30.00 -8.09
C ARG A 95 -18.27 -29.98 -7.05
N GLY A 96 -18.38 -29.13 -6.04
CA GLY A 96 -17.44 -28.97 -4.94
C GLY A 96 -16.27 -28.04 -5.22
N LEU A 97 -15.69 -27.51 -4.14
CA LEU A 97 -14.54 -26.60 -4.24
C LEU A 97 -13.30 -27.22 -4.91
N PRO A 98 -12.94 -28.51 -4.69
CA PRO A 98 -11.84 -29.12 -5.43
C PRO A 98 -12.04 -29.16 -6.94
N TRP A 99 -13.29 -29.31 -7.41
CA TRP A 99 -13.60 -29.21 -8.83
C TRP A 99 -13.43 -27.78 -9.32
N LEU A 100 -13.92 -26.79 -8.57
CA LEU A 100 -13.84 -25.38 -8.94
C LEU A 100 -12.38 -24.92 -9.06
N THR A 101 -11.54 -25.16 -8.05
CA THR A 101 -10.12 -24.80 -8.09
C THR A 101 -9.38 -25.51 -9.23
N SER A 102 -9.66 -26.79 -9.48
CA SER A 102 -9.09 -27.54 -10.61
C SER A 102 -9.50 -26.94 -11.96
N TYR A 103 -10.76 -26.53 -12.10
CA TYR A 103 -11.26 -25.85 -13.29
C TYR A 103 -10.59 -24.48 -13.48
N LEU A 104 -10.52 -23.66 -12.43
CA LEU A 104 -9.86 -22.36 -12.47
C LEU A 104 -8.38 -22.48 -12.82
N LYS A 105 -7.69 -23.46 -12.22
CA LYS A 105 -6.29 -23.78 -12.53
C LYS A 105 -6.10 -24.20 -13.99
N SER A 106 -7.04 -24.94 -14.57
CA SER A 106 -7.00 -25.33 -16.00
C SER A 106 -7.08 -24.13 -16.96
N LEU A 107 -7.60 -22.99 -16.50
CA LEU A 107 -7.63 -21.73 -17.24
C LEU A 107 -6.42 -20.84 -16.97
N GLY A 108 -5.57 -21.20 -16.00
CA GLY A 108 -4.39 -20.43 -15.59
C GLY A 108 -4.58 -19.51 -14.38
N PHE A 109 -5.65 -19.69 -13.61
CA PHE A 109 -5.88 -18.94 -12.36
C PHE A 109 -5.38 -19.67 -11.12
N ASN A 110 -5.01 -18.88 -10.11
CA ASN A 110 -4.79 -19.29 -8.73
C ASN A 110 -6.05 -19.00 -7.92
N SER A 111 -6.31 -19.80 -6.88
CA SER A 111 -7.56 -19.72 -6.10
C SER A 111 -7.28 -19.34 -4.66
N GLY A 112 -8.06 -18.41 -4.14
CA GLY A 112 -8.08 -18.07 -2.71
C GLY A 112 -9.38 -18.42 -2.02
N ILE A 113 -9.32 -18.63 -0.71
CA ILE A 113 -10.47 -18.90 0.15
C ILE A 113 -10.45 -17.97 1.37
N TYR A 114 -11.57 -17.94 2.07
CA TYR A 114 -11.81 -17.13 3.26
C TYR A 114 -12.10 -18.00 4.49
N THR A 115 -11.56 -17.57 5.62
CA THR A 115 -12.01 -17.99 6.95
C THR A 115 -11.91 -16.84 7.95
N ASP A 116 -12.19 -17.11 9.22
CA ASP A 116 -12.12 -16.16 10.33
C ASP A 116 -11.27 -16.74 11.47
N ALA A 117 -10.49 -15.89 12.14
CA ALA A 117 -9.73 -16.25 13.33
C ALA A 117 -10.63 -16.46 14.56
N GLY A 118 -11.87 -15.96 14.55
CA GLY A 118 -12.85 -16.14 15.60
C GLY A 118 -13.69 -17.42 15.49
N ILE A 119 -14.67 -17.54 16.39
CA ILE A 119 -15.53 -18.73 16.50
C ILE A 119 -16.48 -18.84 15.30
N ASN A 120 -16.97 -17.69 14.82
CA ASN A 120 -17.81 -17.59 13.62
C ASN A 120 -17.23 -16.52 12.69
N SER A 121 -17.40 -16.68 11.39
CA SER A 121 -17.12 -15.62 10.43
C SER A 121 -18.02 -14.40 10.63
N CYS A 122 -17.67 -13.29 9.98
CA CYS A 122 -18.48 -12.08 9.96
C CYS A 122 -19.92 -12.33 9.50
N GLY A 123 -20.14 -13.24 8.56
CA GLY A 123 -21.44 -13.69 8.07
C GLY A 123 -22.13 -14.73 8.97
N GLY A 124 -21.54 -15.11 10.09
CA GLY A 124 -22.09 -16.06 11.06
C GLY A 124 -21.92 -17.53 10.70
N TYR A 125 -21.04 -17.86 9.75
CA TYR A 125 -20.68 -19.24 9.42
C TYR A 125 -19.59 -19.73 10.38
N PRO A 126 -19.32 -21.05 10.49
CA PRO A 126 -18.25 -21.52 11.37
C PRO A 126 -16.90 -20.88 10.99
N GLY A 127 -16.28 -20.19 11.95
CA GLY A 127 -14.90 -19.68 11.87
C GLY A 127 -13.91 -20.76 12.31
N SER A 128 -12.62 -20.48 12.23
CA SER A 128 -11.55 -21.49 12.37
C SER A 128 -10.86 -21.52 13.73
N TYR A 129 -11.32 -20.75 14.72
CA TYR A 129 -10.76 -20.79 16.08
C TYR A 129 -10.73 -22.22 16.66
N GLY A 130 -9.53 -22.73 16.96
CA GLY A 130 -9.28 -24.08 17.47
C GLY A 130 -9.31 -25.21 16.43
N TYR A 131 -9.40 -24.88 15.14
CA TYR A 131 -9.39 -25.81 14.00
C TYR A 131 -8.41 -25.38 12.89
N GLU A 132 -7.46 -24.50 13.20
CA GLU A 132 -6.59 -23.81 12.26
C GLU A 132 -5.80 -24.79 11.38
N GLU A 133 -5.13 -25.80 11.95
CA GLU A 133 -4.39 -26.80 11.17
C GLU A 133 -5.31 -27.69 10.33
N LEU A 134 -6.45 -28.09 10.88
CA LEU A 134 -7.41 -28.95 10.19
C LEU A 134 -7.96 -28.24 8.95
N ASP A 135 -8.35 -26.97 9.12
CA ASP A 135 -8.93 -26.17 8.06
C ASP A 135 -7.87 -25.78 7.02
N ALA A 136 -6.66 -25.40 7.44
CA ALA A 136 -5.55 -25.12 6.51
C ALA A 136 -5.25 -26.33 5.61
N GLN A 137 -5.18 -27.54 6.17
CA GLN A 137 -4.98 -28.77 5.41
C GLN A 137 -6.14 -29.03 4.44
N ALA A 138 -7.38 -28.81 4.87
CA ALA A 138 -8.55 -28.94 4.01
C ALA A 138 -8.47 -27.95 2.82
N PHE A 139 -8.18 -26.68 3.07
CA PHE A 139 -8.05 -25.65 2.04
C PHE A 139 -6.96 -26.00 1.01
N ALA A 140 -5.77 -26.40 1.45
CA ALA A 140 -4.73 -26.86 0.54
C ALA A 140 -5.14 -28.11 -0.24
N SER A 141 -5.79 -29.08 0.41
CA SER A 141 -6.26 -30.32 -0.26
C SER A 141 -7.32 -30.04 -1.33
N TRP A 142 -8.08 -28.96 -1.17
CA TRP A 142 -9.03 -28.48 -2.17
C TRP A 142 -8.39 -27.60 -3.24
N GLY A 143 -7.08 -27.32 -3.15
CA GLY A 143 -6.33 -26.61 -4.19
C GLY A 143 -6.26 -25.09 -4.04
N PHE A 144 -6.53 -24.54 -2.85
CA PHE A 144 -6.34 -23.12 -2.56
C PHE A 144 -4.88 -22.82 -2.18
N ASP A 145 -4.37 -21.67 -2.64
CA ASP A 145 -2.99 -21.19 -2.37
C ASP A 145 -2.95 -19.77 -1.78
N TYR A 146 -4.12 -19.26 -1.39
CA TYR A 146 -4.31 -17.97 -0.74
C TYR A 146 -5.42 -18.10 0.31
N LEU A 147 -5.18 -17.54 1.49
CA LEU A 147 -6.14 -17.51 2.58
C LEU A 147 -6.31 -16.07 3.08
N LYS A 148 -7.53 -15.56 2.98
CA LYS A 148 -7.98 -14.38 3.74
C LYS A 148 -8.48 -14.87 5.10
N VAL A 149 -7.90 -14.35 6.18
CA VAL A 149 -8.37 -14.61 7.54
C VAL A 149 -8.90 -13.31 8.13
N ASP A 150 -10.18 -13.34 8.51
CA ASP A 150 -10.85 -12.25 9.18
C ASP A 150 -10.71 -12.31 10.71
N GLY A 151 -11.30 -11.37 11.43
CA GLY A 151 -11.24 -11.28 12.90
C GLY A 151 -12.59 -11.12 13.59
N CYS A 152 -13.72 -11.42 12.93
CA CYS A 152 -15.01 -11.30 13.57
C CYS A 152 -15.19 -12.37 14.66
N ASN A 153 -15.93 -12.06 15.71
CA ASN A 153 -16.28 -13.03 16.76
C ASN A 153 -15.07 -13.72 17.43
N MET A 154 -13.93 -13.02 17.52
CA MET A 154 -12.81 -13.44 18.37
C MET A 154 -13.29 -13.66 19.81
N PRO A 155 -12.87 -14.75 20.50
CA PRO A 155 -13.28 -14.99 21.88
C PRO A 155 -12.87 -13.86 22.83
N VAL A 156 -11.72 -13.26 22.57
CA VAL A 156 -11.20 -12.07 23.24
C VAL A 156 -10.66 -11.14 22.16
N ALA A 157 -11.13 -9.88 22.15
CA ALA A 157 -10.81 -8.91 21.11
C ALA A 157 -9.82 -7.84 21.60
N THR A 158 -8.65 -8.26 22.05
CA THR A 158 -7.52 -7.38 22.38
C THR A 158 -6.43 -7.50 21.32
N GLU A 159 -5.60 -6.47 21.18
CA GLU A 159 -4.47 -6.46 20.24
C GLU A 159 -3.59 -7.71 20.39
N GLN A 160 -3.21 -8.04 21.62
CA GLN A 160 -2.37 -9.19 21.91
C GLN A 160 -3.00 -10.55 21.54
N GLU A 161 -4.32 -10.70 21.67
CA GLU A 161 -5.02 -11.93 21.29
C GLU A 161 -5.09 -12.08 19.77
N TYR A 162 -5.21 -10.96 19.03
CA TYR A 162 -5.06 -10.96 17.58
C TYR A 162 -3.64 -11.32 17.16
N GLU A 163 -2.61 -10.78 17.82
CA GLU A 163 -1.20 -11.13 17.52
C GLU A 163 -0.97 -12.64 17.69
N LEU A 164 -1.49 -13.22 18.77
CA LEU A 164 -1.38 -14.66 19.03
C LEU A 164 -2.11 -15.50 17.97
N ALA A 165 -3.35 -15.14 17.63
CA ALA A 165 -4.14 -15.88 16.65
C ALA A 165 -3.54 -15.81 15.24
N TYR A 166 -3.14 -14.61 14.79
CA TYR A 166 -2.54 -14.41 13.47
C TYR A 166 -1.12 -14.96 13.39
N GLY A 167 -0.34 -14.89 14.47
CA GLY A 167 0.96 -15.55 14.57
C GLY A 167 0.85 -17.08 14.53
N HIS A 168 -0.21 -17.65 15.12
CA HIS A 168 -0.51 -19.07 15.01
C HIS A 168 -0.86 -19.45 13.56
N TRP A 169 -1.75 -18.70 12.90
CA TRP A 169 -2.03 -18.88 11.47
C TRP A 169 -0.77 -18.82 10.61
N HIS A 170 0.09 -17.82 10.80
CA HIS A 170 1.37 -17.75 10.10
C HIS A 170 2.21 -19.02 10.29
N SER A 171 2.29 -19.53 11.52
CA SER A 171 3.04 -20.75 11.83
C SER A 171 2.46 -21.98 11.12
N VAL A 172 1.14 -22.11 11.11
CA VAL A 172 0.43 -23.20 10.41
C VAL A 172 0.69 -23.13 8.91
N LEU A 173 0.45 -21.98 8.28
CA LEU A 173 0.55 -21.80 6.82
C LEU A 173 2.00 -21.93 6.33
N SER A 174 2.97 -21.43 7.10
CA SER A 174 4.40 -21.50 6.74
C SER A 174 5.00 -22.90 6.89
N ALA A 175 4.40 -23.75 7.74
CA ALA A 175 4.83 -25.14 7.93
C ALA A 175 4.27 -26.10 6.88
N MET A 176 3.35 -25.66 6.02
CA MET A 176 2.78 -26.49 4.95
C MET A 176 3.82 -26.80 3.86
N GLU A 177 3.67 -27.96 3.21
CA GLU A 177 4.55 -28.36 2.10
C GLU A 177 4.58 -27.31 0.98
N ASN A 178 3.43 -26.71 0.70
CA ASN A 178 3.30 -25.56 -0.21
C ASN A 178 2.72 -24.40 0.61
N PRO A 179 3.53 -23.41 1.00
CA PRO A 179 3.06 -22.26 1.77
C PRO A 179 1.93 -21.52 1.04
N ILE A 180 0.92 -21.10 1.81
CA ILE A 180 -0.26 -20.38 1.34
C ILE A 180 -0.04 -18.87 1.55
N VAL A 181 -0.41 -18.05 0.57
CA VAL A 181 -0.40 -16.58 0.72
C VAL A 181 -1.37 -16.17 1.80
N PHE A 182 -0.88 -15.48 2.81
CA PHE A 182 -1.67 -15.07 3.98
C PHE A 182 -2.09 -13.60 3.87
N SER A 183 -3.40 -13.38 3.80
CA SER A 183 -4.07 -12.08 3.74
C SER A 183 -4.77 -11.80 5.06
N GLU A 184 -4.30 -10.78 5.76
CA GLU A 184 -4.66 -10.53 7.15
C GLU A 184 -5.69 -9.40 7.27
N SER A 185 -6.78 -9.60 8.01
CA SER A 185 -7.72 -8.50 8.31
C SER A 185 -7.54 -7.87 9.69
N ALA A 186 -6.62 -8.38 10.52
CA ALA A 186 -6.45 -7.94 11.91
C ALA A 186 -6.43 -6.40 12.10
N PRO A 187 -5.66 -5.60 11.33
CA PRO A 187 -5.57 -4.18 11.61
C PRO A 187 -6.89 -3.43 11.37
N ALA A 188 -7.79 -3.92 10.51
CA ALA A 188 -9.10 -3.30 10.30
C ALA A 188 -9.95 -3.21 11.59
N TYR A 189 -9.72 -4.10 12.56
CA TYR A 189 -10.45 -4.15 13.83
C TYR A 189 -9.96 -3.16 14.89
N PHE A 190 -8.78 -2.57 14.68
CA PHE A 190 -8.17 -1.57 15.56
C PHE A 190 -8.12 -0.19 14.92
N ALA A 191 -8.51 -0.07 13.65
CA ALA A 191 -8.49 1.17 12.92
C ALA A 191 -9.50 2.19 13.49
N GLU A 192 -9.30 3.45 13.11
CA GLU A 192 -10.27 4.54 13.31
C GLU A 192 -10.60 4.87 14.76
N GLN A 193 -9.69 4.54 15.68
CA GLN A 193 -9.76 4.93 17.09
C GLN A 193 -9.12 6.30 17.32
N ASP A 194 -9.56 7.01 18.37
CA ASP A 194 -8.90 8.23 18.82
C ASP A 194 -7.43 7.97 19.25
N ASN A 195 -7.19 6.82 19.88
CA ASN A 195 -5.84 6.33 20.19
C ASN A 195 -5.47 5.17 19.25
N LEU A 196 -4.48 5.41 18.38
CA LEU A 196 -4.05 4.43 17.37
C LEU A 196 -2.92 3.52 17.86
N THR A 197 -2.56 3.55 19.15
CA THR A 197 -1.46 2.71 19.70
C THR A 197 -1.63 1.24 19.33
N ASP A 198 -2.81 0.67 19.54
CA ASP A 198 -3.10 -0.74 19.21
C ASP A 198 -3.08 -0.96 17.68
N TRP A 199 -3.67 -0.04 16.90
CA TRP A 199 -3.64 -0.14 15.44
C TRP A 199 -2.21 -0.17 14.89
N TYR A 200 -1.35 0.70 15.40
CA TYR A 200 0.05 0.74 15.01
C TYR A 200 0.83 -0.50 15.47
N ALA A 201 0.54 -1.02 16.68
CA ALA A 201 1.11 -2.28 17.15
C ALA A 201 0.76 -3.41 16.19
N VAL A 202 -0.52 -3.52 15.79
CA VAL A 202 -0.98 -4.48 14.78
C VAL A 202 -0.26 -4.31 13.46
N MET A 203 -0.22 -3.09 12.91
CA MET A 203 0.51 -2.79 11.69
C MET A 203 2.02 -3.12 11.79
N GLY A 204 2.59 -3.14 13.00
CA GLY A 204 3.98 -3.50 13.24
C GLY A 204 4.27 -5.01 13.19
N TRP A 205 3.32 -5.87 13.55
CA TRP A 205 3.51 -7.32 13.54
C TRP A 205 2.95 -8.03 12.30
N VAL A 206 1.88 -7.53 11.66
CA VAL A 206 1.33 -8.17 10.44
C VAL A 206 2.36 -8.37 9.31
N PRO A 207 3.34 -7.45 9.07
CA PRO A 207 4.34 -7.67 8.01
C PRO A 207 5.32 -8.82 8.29
N LYS A 208 5.30 -9.38 9.50
CA LYS A 208 6.08 -10.56 9.88
C LYS A 208 5.32 -11.86 9.62
N TYR A 209 4.00 -11.79 9.47
CA TYR A 209 3.11 -12.95 9.41
C TYR A 209 2.59 -13.20 8.00
N GLY A 210 2.02 -12.19 7.34
CA GLY A 210 1.40 -12.36 6.04
C GLY A 210 2.06 -11.56 4.92
N GLN A 211 1.45 -11.66 3.75
CA GLN A 211 1.90 -10.99 2.54
C GLN A 211 1.10 -9.72 2.24
N LEU A 212 -0.03 -9.52 2.92
CA LEU A 212 -0.82 -8.31 2.83
C LEU A 212 -1.77 -8.20 4.01
N ALA A 213 -2.07 -6.97 4.41
CA ALA A 213 -3.03 -6.72 5.47
C ALA A 213 -4.00 -5.58 5.14
N ARG A 214 -5.30 -5.85 5.36
CA ARG A 214 -6.38 -4.87 5.37
C ARG A 214 -6.23 -4.01 6.62
N HIS A 215 -6.13 -2.70 6.44
CA HIS A 215 -5.77 -1.76 7.53
C HIS A 215 -6.88 -0.78 7.92
N SER A 216 -8.00 -0.83 7.23
CA SER A 216 -9.19 -0.01 7.47
C SER A 216 -10.46 -0.82 7.26
N ARG A 217 -11.61 -0.22 7.57
CA ARG A 217 -12.91 -0.77 7.15
C ARG A 217 -13.01 -1.01 5.64
N ASP A 218 -14.03 -1.78 5.28
CA ASP A 218 -14.35 -2.14 3.91
C ASP A 218 -14.63 -0.91 3.02
N THR A 219 -14.16 -0.96 1.79
CA THR A 219 -14.73 -0.20 0.67
C THR A 219 -16.22 -0.50 0.54
N LEU A 220 -16.99 0.46 0.05
CA LEU A 220 -18.46 0.36 0.06
C LEU A 220 -18.95 -0.87 -0.71
N VAL A 221 -19.76 -1.70 -0.05
CA VAL A 221 -20.43 -2.83 -0.67
C VAL A 221 -21.72 -2.40 -1.38
N TRP A 222 -22.01 -3.00 -2.53
CA TRP A 222 -23.03 -2.61 -3.52
C TRP A 222 -24.39 -2.23 -2.95
N ASN A 223 -24.86 -2.96 -1.93
CA ASN A 223 -26.22 -2.84 -1.40
C ASN A 223 -26.28 -2.36 0.06
N SER A 224 -25.18 -1.83 0.61
CA SER A 224 -25.17 -1.40 2.02
C SER A 224 -25.14 0.11 2.17
N THR A 225 -26.33 0.70 2.24
CA THR A 225 -26.53 1.97 2.97
C THR A 225 -26.63 1.74 4.49
N SER A 226 -26.60 0.49 4.99
CA SER A 226 -26.85 0.17 6.40
C SER A 226 -25.60 0.22 7.28
N TYR A 227 -24.43 -0.16 6.77
CA TYR A 227 -23.16 -0.12 7.52
C TYR A 227 -22.49 1.27 7.47
N TRP A 228 -22.66 1.97 6.36
CA TRP A 228 -22.10 3.31 6.16
C TRP A 228 -23.14 4.20 5.46
N PRO A 229 -24.16 4.68 6.19
CA PRO A 229 -25.22 5.48 5.61
C PRO A 229 -24.68 6.80 5.05
N ASP A 230 -25.32 7.28 3.98
CA ASP A 230 -25.11 8.60 3.39
C ASP A 230 -23.72 8.90 2.81
N ILE A 231 -22.95 7.86 2.45
CA ILE A 231 -21.69 8.02 1.70
C ILE A 231 -21.79 7.49 0.26
N THR A 232 -21.05 8.12 -0.64
CA THR A 232 -20.92 7.64 -2.03
C THR A 232 -19.80 6.61 -2.17
N GLY A 233 -19.80 5.87 -3.28
CA GLY A 233 -18.68 5.01 -3.65
C GLY A 233 -17.34 5.76 -3.67
N TRP A 234 -17.33 7.01 -4.15
CA TRP A 234 -16.12 7.84 -4.18
C TRP A 234 -15.65 8.24 -2.78
N ASP A 235 -16.57 8.58 -1.87
CA ASP A 235 -16.23 8.87 -0.47
C ASP A 235 -15.56 7.68 0.20
N SER A 236 -16.04 6.46 -0.06
CA SER A 236 -15.43 5.24 0.47
C SER A 236 -14.01 5.00 -0.08
N ILE A 237 -13.79 5.21 -1.37
CA ILE A 237 -12.47 5.09 -2.00
C ILE A 237 -11.49 6.09 -1.39
N MET A 238 -11.92 7.34 -1.22
CA MET A 238 -11.08 8.40 -0.67
C MET A 238 -10.80 8.23 0.82
N PHE A 239 -11.72 7.62 1.57
CA PHE A 239 -11.49 7.23 2.95
C PHE A 239 -10.39 6.17 3.08
N ASN A 240 -10.50 5.07 2.32
CA ASN A 240 -9.51 3.99 2.34
C ASN A 240 -8.13 4.49 1.88
N TYR A 241 -8.09 5.32 0.84
CA TYR A 241 -6.88 6.05 0.44
C TYR A 241 -6.29 6.91 1.57
N GLY A 242 -7.14 7.61 2.35
CA GLY A 242 -6.73 8.43 3.48
C GLY A 242 -6.13 7.64 4.65
N GLN A 243 -6.50 6.36 4.81
CA GLN A 243 -5.85 5.45 5.77
C GLN A 243 -4.54 4.91 5.20
N GLU A 244 -4.56 4.48 3.93
CA GLU A 244 -3.43 3.92 3.21
C GLU A 244 -2.19 4.84 3.21
N VAL A 245 -2.35 6.15 2.98
CA VAL A 245 -1.23 7.11 2.94
C VAL A 245 -0.40 7.15 4.24
N ARG A 246 -0.93 6.62 5.36
CA ARG A 246 -0.25 6.54 6.66
C ARG A 246 0.80 5.42 6.73
N LEU A 247 0.80 4.49 5.78
CA LEU A 247 1.37 3.13 5.97
C LEU A 247 2.61 2.81 5.13
N ALA A 248 3.11 3.76 4.34
CA ALA A 248 4.22 3.53 3.40
C ALA A 248 5.47 2.89 4.02
N ARG A 249 5.72 3.11 5.33
CA ARG A 249 6.86 2.55 6.07
C ARG A 249 6.84 1.03 6.26
N TYR A 250 5.66 0.40 6.15
CA TYR A 250 5.51 -1.05 6.31
C TYR A 250 5.68 -1.81 4.99
N GLN A 251 5.40 -1.16 3.86
CA GLN A 251 5.33 -1.81 2.57
C GLN A 251 6.71 -2.11 1.98
N LYS A 252 6.90 -3.36 1.53
CA LYS A 252 8.14 -3.86 0.93
C LYS A 252 7.85 -5.08 0.06
N PRO A 253 8.76 -5.53 -0.83
CA PRO A 253 8.56 -6.77 -1.55
C PRO A 253 8.26 -7.93 -0.57
N GLY A 254 7.14 -8.61 -0.78
CA GLY A 254 6.65 -9.65 0.14
C GLY A 254 5.60 -9.20 1.17
N TYR A 255 5.31 -7.90 1.30
CA TYR A 255 4.22 -7.39 2.14
C TYR A 255 3.58 -6.12 1.55
N PHE A 256 2.25 -6.10 1.43
CA PHE A 256 1.49 -5.01 0.84
C PHE A 256 0.43 -4.47 1.79
N ASN A 257 0.31 -3.15 1.89
CA ASN A 257 -0.87 -2.56 2.52
C ASN A 257 -2.07 -2.77 1.60
N ASP A 258 -3.19 -3.22 2.16
CA ASP A 258 -4.41 -3.52 1.41
C ASP A 258 -5.51 -2.50 1.72
N PRO A 259 -5.73 -1.50 0.83
CA PRO A 259 -6.80 -0.52 0.97
C PRO A 259 -8.17 -1.07 0.52
N ASP A 260 -8.29 -2.38 0.31
CA ASP A 260 -9.50 -3.12 -0.08
C ASP A 260 -9.84 -3.10 -1.58
N PHE A 261 -10.98 -3.67 -1.96
CA PHE A 261 -11.34 -4.03 -3.33
C PHE A 261 -11.61 -2.87 -4.29
N LEU A 262 -11.33 -3.11 -5.58
CA LEU A 262 -11.78 -2.27 -6.69
C LEU A 262 -13.28 -2.51 -6.97
N ILE A 263 -14.14 -1.58 -6.52
CA ILE A 263 -15.61 -1.60 -6.68
C ILE A 263 -16.07 -1.07 -8.05
N VAL A 264 -15.55 -1.65 -9.13
CA VAL A 264 -15.64 -1.13 -10.51
C VAL A 264 -17.07 -0.91 -11.01
N ASP A 265 -18.02 -1.76 -10.63
CA ASP A 265 -19.38 -1.63 -11.12
C ASP A 265 -20.22 -0.66 -10.28
N HIS A 266 -19.77 -0.23 -9.10
CA HIS A 266 -20.60 0.47 -8.11
C HIS A 266 -21.39 1.61 -8.76
N PHE A 267 -22.71 1.61 -8.53
CA PHE A 267 -23.69 2.28 -9.40
C PHE A 267 -23.58 3.81 -9.42
N ASP A 268 -23.01 4.42 -8.38
CA ASP A 268 -22.86 5.87 -8.25
C ASP A 268 -21.49 6.40 -8.70
N LEU A 269 -20.58 5.52 -9.15
CA LEU A 269 -19.27 5.92 -9.66
C LEU A 269 -19.34 6.32 -11.14
N SER A 270 -18.86 7.52 -11.43
CA SER A 270 -18.54 7.95 -12.79
C SER A 270 -17.34 7.18 -13.35
N LEU A 271 -17.20 7.16 -14.67
CA LEU A 271 -16.03 6.53 -15.32
C LEU A 271 -14.70 7.16 -14.89
N ASN A 272 -14.68 8.47 -14.59
CA ASN A 272 -13.46 9.13 -14.11
C ASN A 272 -13.07 8.65 -12.71
N GLU A 273 -14.02 8.47 -11.81
CA GLU A 273 -13.77 7.94 -10.46
C GLU A 273 -13.31 6.49 -10.52
N LYS A 274 -13.94 5.65 -11.36
CA LYS A 274 -13.49 4.26 -11.60
C LYS A 274 -12.03 4.19 -12.09
N ARG A 275 -11.68 5.07 -13.04
CA ARG A 275 -10.30 5.19 -13.55
C ARG A 275 -9.33 5.67 -12.47
N SER A 276 -9.73 6.67 -11.69
CA SER A 276 -8.93 7.21 -10.60
C SER A 276 -8.71 6.19 -9.49
N HIS A 277 -9.74 5.42 -9.10
CA HIS A 277 -9.62 4.34 -8.14
C HIS A 277 -8.49 3.38 -8.53
N PHE A 278 -8.54 2.86 -9.76
CA PHE A 278 -7.51 1.99 -10.30
C PHE A 278 -6.12 2.64 -10.30
N ALA A 279 -6.01 3.89 -10.75
CA ALA A 279 -4.72 4.58 -10.83
C ALA A 279 -4.12 4.92 -9.45
N ILE A 280 -4.97 5.22 -8.46
CA ILE A 280 -4.55 5.47 -7.08
C ILE A 280 -3.97 4.18 -6.49
N TRP A 281 -4.71 3.05 -6.55
CA TRP A 281 -4.24 1.75 -6.07
C TRP A 281 -2.97 1.31 -6.81
N ALA A 282 -2.90 1.54 -8.12
CA ALA A 282 -1.71 1.25 -8.91
C ALA A 282 -0.49 2.07 -8.44
N SER A 283 -0.70 3.36 -8.13
CA SER A 283 0.36 4.25 -7.66
C SER A 283 0.90 3.84 -6.29
N LEU A 284 0.04 3.29 -5.43
CA LEU A 284 0.37 2.82 -4.09
C LEU A 284 1.03 1.44 -4.08
N SER A 285 1.10 0.73 -5.21
CA SER A 285 1.41 -0.72 -5.22
C SER A 285 0.48 -1.51 -4.30
N ALA A 286 -0.80 -1.15 -4.27
CA ALA A 286 -1.83 -1.89 -3.55
C ALA A 286 -2.25 -3.16 -4.35
N PRO A 287 -2.85 -4.17 -3.69
CA PRO A 287 -3.55 -5.25 -4.38
C PRO A 287 -4.56 -4.73 -5.40
N LEU A 288 -4.58 -5.28 -6.63
CA LEU A 288 -5.58 -4.94 -7.64
C LEU A 288 -6.63 -6.06 -7.73
N ILE A 289 -7.41 -6.20 -6.66
CA ILE A 289 -8.46 -7.20 -6.55
C ILE A 289 -9.81 -6.56 -6.89
N ILE A 290 -10.44 -7.02 -7.96
CA ILE A 290 -11.72 -6.51 -8.45
C ILE A 290 -12.86 -7.19 -7.69
N SER A 291 -13.81 -6.41 -7.18
CA SER A 291 -15.09 -6.92 -6.69
C SER A 291 -16.24 -6.27 -7.43
N ALA A 292 -16.66 -6.93 -8.53
CA ALA A 292 -17.68 -6.44 -9.46
C ALA A 292 -18.15 -7.56 -10.41
N TYR A 293 -19.28 -7.38 -11.09
CA TYR A 293 -19.76 -8.31 -12.14
C TYR A 293 -19.03 -8.12 -13.48
N ILE A 294 -17.83 -8.70 -13.58
CA ILE A 294 -16.92 -8.62 -14.73
C ILE A 294 -17.56 -8.97 -16.09
N PRO A 295 -18.48 -9.95 -16.22
CA PRO A 295 -19.12 -10.25 -17.52
C PRO A 295 -19.75 -9.01 -18.19
N ALA A 296 -20.29 -8.08 -17.39
CA ALA A 296 -20.96 -6.87 -17.86
C ALA A 296 -20.01 -5.68 -18.16
N PHE A 297 -18.71 -5.80 -17.91
CA PHE A 297 -17.77 -4.69 -18.16
C PHE A 297 -17.77 -4.25 -19.63
N SER A 298 -17.85 -2.94 -19.82
CA SER A 298 -17.71 -2.27 -21.11
C SER A 298 -16.26 -2.29 -21.61
N ALA A 299 -16.05 -1.80 -22.83
CA ALA A 299 -14.70 -1.62 -23.37
C ALA A 299 -13.88 -0.60 -22.57
N ASP A 300 -14.53 0.44 -22.00
CA ASP A 300 -13.83 1.47 -21.24
C ASP A 300 -13.31 0.93 -19.90
N GLU A 301 -14.10 0.08 -19.21
CA GLU A 301 -13.65 -0.57 -17.98
C GLU A 301 -12.49 -1.52 -18.23
N ILE A 302 -12.57 -2.33 -19.29
CA ILE A 302 -11.45 -3.20 -19.68
C ILE A 302 -10.22 -2.39 -20.09
N ALA A 303 -10.38 -1.26 -20.77
CA ALA A 303 -9.27 -0.46 -21.24
C ALA A 303 -8.40 0.09 -20.10
N TYR A 304 -9.01 0.63 -19.03
CA TYR A 304 -8.20 1.11 -17.90
C TYR A 304 -7.67 -0.03 -17.04
N LEU A 305 -8.47 -1.08 -16.78
CA LEU A 305 -8.03 -2.23 -15.98
C LEU A 305 -6.87 -2.97 -16.65
N THR A 306 -6.76 -2.94 -17.98
CA THR A 306 -5.66 -3.57 -18.73
C THR A 306 -4.57 -2.58 -19.15
N ASN A 307 -4.55 -1.36 -18.59
CA ASN A 307 -3.52 -0.37 -18.90
C ASN A 307 -2.14 -0.86 -18.43
N LYS A 308 -1.33 -1.31 -19.38
CA LYS A 308 0.01 -1.87 -19.14
C LYS A 308 0.96 -0.93 -18.42
N ASP A 309 0.84 0.38 -18.64
CA ASP A 309 1.74 1.36 -18.01
C ASP A 309 1.41 1.53 -16.52
N LEU A 310 0.13 1.55 -16.16
CA LEU A 310 -0.33 1.60 -14.77
C LEU A 310 -0.09 0.27 -14.03
N ILE A 311 -0.32 -0.86 -14.69
CA ILE A 311 -0.01 -2.19 -14.12
C ILE A 311 1.51 -2.30 -13.89
N ALA A 312 2.34 -1.85 -14.82
CA ALA A 312 3.80 -1.94 -14.66
C ALA A 312 4.32 -1.13 -13.47
N VAL A 313 3.68 0.00 -13.12
CA VAL A 313 4.06 0.72 -11.90
C VAL A 313 3.51 0.03 -10.65
N ASN A 314 2.28 -0.49 -10.67
CA ASN A 314 1.72 -1.28 -9.56
C ASN A 314 2.60 -2.51 -9.23
N GLN A 315 3.10 -3.17 -10.27
CA GLN A 315 3.92 -4.38 -10.19
C GLN A 315 5.43 -4.07 -10.20
N ASP A 316 5.83 -2.83 -9.87
CA ASP A 316 7.24 -2.45 -9.78
C ASP A 316 7.97 -3.26 -8.69
N ALA A 317 9.18 -3.71 -8.99
CA ALA A 317 9.92 -4.65 -8.14
C ALA A 317 10.37 -4.07 -6.80
N LEU A 318 10.38 -2.73 -6.61
CA LEU A 318 10.63 -2.15 -5.29
C LEU A 318 9.41 -2.26 -4.37
N ALA A 319 8.21 -2.51 -4.91
CA ALA A 319 6.95 -2.53 -4.17
C ALA A 319 6.69 -1.28 -3.31
N LEU A 320 7.41 -0.17 -3.53
CA LEU A 320 7.24 1.02 -2.70
C LEU A 320 5.83 1.58 -2.85
N GLN A 321 5.28 2.07 -1.74
CA GLN A 321 4.06 2.87 -1.75
C GLN A 321 4.38 4.31 -2.14
N ALA A 322 3.50 4.95 -2.92
CA ALA A 322 3.59 6.37 -3.19
C ALA A 322 3.23 7.17 -1.93
N THR A 323 4.04 8.18 -1.60
CA THR A 323 3.85 9.04 -0.42
C THR A 323 3.41 10.43 -0.83
N LEU A 324 2.69 11.12 0.06
CA LEU A 324 2.24 12.49 -0.15
C LEU A 324 3.42 13.47 -0.29
N VAL A 325 3.40 14.21 -1.40
CA VAL A 325 4.29 15.34 -1.69
C VAL A 325 3.69 16.65 -1.21
N SER A 326 2.41 16.83 -1.50
CA SER A 326 1.62 18.00 -1.10
C SER A 326 0.15 17.63 -1.18
N GLN A 327 -0.64 18.15 -0.25
CA GLN A 327 -2.10 18.00 -0.25
C GLN A 327 -2.75 19.34 0.08
N ASP A 328 -3.83 19.69 -0.61
CA ASP A 328 -4.71 20.80 -0.25
C ASP A 328 -6.19 20.37 -0.37
N GLY A 329 -7.13 21.32 -0.30
CA GLY A 329 -8.56 21.02 -0.42
C GLY A 329 -9.01 20.49 -1.80
N THR A 330 -8.13 20.52 -2.81
CA THR A 330 -8.41 20.12 -4.20
C THR A 330 -7.42 19.11 -4.73
N TRP A 331 -6.12 19.25 -4.44
CA TRP A 331 -5.06 18.47 -5.07
C TRP A 331 -4.30 17.62 -4.08
N ASP A 332 -4.14 16.34 -4.43
CA ASP A 332 -3.14 15.48 -3.81
C ASP A 332 -2.05 15.19 -4.85
N VAL A 333 -0.80 15.33 -4.43
CA VAL A 333 0.37 14.97 -5.24
C VAL A 333 1.11 13.87 -4.50
N LEU A 334 1.36 12.74 -5.16
CA LEU A 334 2.10 11.62 -4.61
C LEU A 334 3.28 11.26 -5.52
N THR A 335 4.30 10.65 -4.93
CA THR A 335 5.46 10.21 -5.67
C THR A 335 6.13 9.00 -5.01
N ARG A 336 6.88 8.24 -5.81
CA ARG A 336 7.81 7.20 -5.36
C ARG A 336 8.83 6.89 -6.44
N SER A 337 9.90 6.22 -6.04
CA SER A 337 10.92 5.72 -6.96
C SER A 337 10.49 4.37 -7.52
N LEU A 338 10.92 4.09 -8.75
CA LEU A 338 10.73 2.82 -9.43
C LEU A 338 12.06 2.08 -9.52
N ALA A 339 12.01 0.74 -9.66
CA ALA A 339 13.19 -0.13 -9.63
C ALA A 339 14.25 0.21 -10.69
N ASN A 340 13.84 0.82 -11.79
CA ASN A 340 14.69 1.20 -12.91
C ASN A 340 15.26 2.63 -12.80
N GLY A 341 15.19 3.26 -11.63
CA GLY A 341 15.71 4.61 -11.40
C GLY A 341 14.76 5.74 -11.80
N ASP A 342 13.59 5.44 -12.38
CA ASP A 342 12.59 6.45 -12.72
C ASP A 342 11.77 6.88 -11.49
N ARG A 343 11.05 8.00 -11.63
CA ARG A 343 10.15 8.54 -10.61
C ARG A 343 8.70 8.50 -11.08
N LEU A 344 7.82 7.97 -10.24
CA LEU A 344 6.37 8.07 -10.41
C LEU A 344 5.88 9.42 -9.86
N LEU A 345 4.99 10.08 -10.60
CA LEU A 345 4.23 11.24 -10.13
C LEU A 345 2.74 10.97 -10.37
N THR A 346 1.96 11.02 -9.30
CA THR A 346 0.51 10.87 -9.32
C THR A 346 -0.13 12.15 -8.81
N VAL A 347 -1.07 12.70 -9.56
CA VAL A 347 -1.83 13.91 -9.21
C VAL A 347 -3.30 13.55 -9.18
N ILE A 348 -3.97 13.75 -8.06
CA ILE A 348 -5.39 13.48 -7.86
C ILE A 348 -6.12 14.82 -7.75
N ASN A 349 -7.15 15.01 -8.57
CA ASN A 349 -8.08 16.13 -8.45
C ASN A 349 -9.29 15.70 -7.61
N ARG A 350 -9.30 16.06 -6.33
CA ARG A 350 -10.43 15.88 -5.42
C ARG A 350 -11.52 16.94 -5.56
N GLY A 351 -11.28 17.97 -6.37
CA GLY A 351 -12.23 19.05 -6.58
C GLY A 351 -13.36 18.67 -7.54
N ASN A 352 -14.40 19.49 -7.52
CA ASN A 352 -15.65 19.27 -8.26
C ASN A 352 -15.62 19.77 -9.72
N SER A 353 -14.43 20.08 -10.27
CA SER A 353 -14.30 20.63 -11.61
C SER A 353 -12.99 20.21 -12.27
N THR A 354 -12.99 20.20 -13.61
CA THR A 354 -11.78 19.92 -14.39
C THR A 354 -10.80 21.07 -14.24
N ALA A 355 -9.54 20.78 -13.93
CA ALA A 355 -8.53 21.80 -13.70
C ALA A 355 -7.13 21.36 -14.13
N THR A 356 -6.20 22.33 -14.22
CA THR A 356 -4.79 22.09 -14.55
C THR A 356 -3.93 22.42 -13.33
N TYR A 357 -2.97 21.56 -13.01
CA TYR A 357 -2.04 21.75 -11.89
C TYR A 357 -0.58 21.68 -12.36
N LYS A 358 0.29 22.51 -11.79
CA LYS A 358 1.72 22.57 -12.13
C LYS A 358 2.56 22.11 -10.95
N ILE A 359 3.46 21.16 -11.19
CA ILE A 359 4.27 20.51 -10.17
C ILE A 359 5.74 20.80 -10.49
N PRO A 360 6.41 21.70 -9.74
CA PRO A 360 7.85 21.90 -9.87
C PRO A 360 8.64 20.61 -9.60
N PHE A 361 9.73 20.38 -10.34
CA PHE A 361 10.60 19.22 -10.16
C PHE A 361 11.12 19.07 -8.72
N GLN A 362 11.41 20.19 -8.08
CA GLN A 362 11.88 20.20 -6.71
C GLN A 362 10.88 19.55 -5.74
N ARG A 363 9.56 19.68 -5.96
CA ARG A 363 8.55 19.03 -5.11
C ARG A 363 8.61 17.51 -5.16
N VAL A 364 9.02 16.94 -6.30
CA VAL A 364 9.11 15.48 -6.51
C VAL A 364 10.54 14.96 -6.39
N GLY A 365 11.47 15.79 -5.92
CA GLY A 365 12.84 15.39 -5.64
C GLY A 365 13.78 15.36 -6.84
N ILE A 366 13.41 15.95 -7.97
CA ILE A 366 14.20 15.90 -9.20
C ILE A 366 15.12 17.13 -9.29
N SER A 367 16.43 16.89 -9.39
CA SER A 367 17.46 17.94 -9.56
C SER A 367 17.74 18.27 -11.03
N ALA A 368 17.44 17.35 -11.95
CA ALA A 368 17.70 17.50 -13.38
C ALA A 368 16.98 18.72 -13.98
N SER A 369 17.65 19.46 -14.86
CA SER A 369 17.08 20.65 -15.49
C SER A 369 15.97 20.32 -16.51
N THR A 370 16.08 19.16 -17.16
CA THR A 370 15.16 18.65 -18.17
C THR A 370 15.00 17.14 -17.98
N VAL A 371 13.77 16.66 -18.11
CA VAL A 371 13.42 15.24 -17.97
C VAL A 371 12.40 14.85 -19.05
N LYS A 372 12.36 13.56 -19.36
CA LYS A 372 11.31 12.94 -20.18
C LYS A 372 10.18 12.49 -19.27
N VAL A 373 8.97 12.97 -19.55
CA VAL A 373 7.74 12.67 -18.83
C VAL A 373 6.82 11.88 -19.74
N LYS A 374 6.49 10.65 -19.35
CA LYS A 374 5.50 9.81 -20.02
C LYS A 374 4.18 9.88 -19.24
N ASP A 375 3.12 10.31 -19.90
CA ASP A 375 1.75 10.23 -19.40
C ASP A 375 1.27 8.77 -19.49
N LEU A 376 0.90 8.17 -18.36
CA LEU A 376 0.53 6.75 -18.29
C LEU A 376 -0.91 6.47 -18.71
N TRP A 377 -1.73 7.50 -18.88
CA TRP A 377 -3.07 7.36 -19.46
C TRP A 377 -3.04 7.34 -20.97
N THR A 378 -2.17 8.15 -21.58
CA THR A 378 -2.12 8.33 -23.04
C THR A 378 -0.93 7.66 -23.71
N GLY A 379 0.07 7.22 -22.94
CA GLY A 379 1.34 6.69 -23.42
C GLY A 379 2.28 7.74 -24.04
N LYS A 380 1.85 9.01 -24.16
CA LYS A 380 2.62 10.07 -24.80
C LYS A 380 3.78 10.51 -23.91
N SER A 381 4.94 10.71 -24.51
CA SER A 381 6.13 11.24 -23.85
C SER A 381 6.47 12.63 -24.35
N VAL A 382 6.86 13.52 -23.43
CA VAL A 382 7.36 14.86 -23.74
C VAL A 382 8.61 15.14 -22.93
N PHE A 383 9.50 15.99 -23.44
CA PHE A 383 10.56 16.58 -22.62
C PHE A 383 10.03 17.87 -22.01
N THR A 384 10.28 18.07 -20.72
CA THR A 384 9.92 19.30 -20.01
C THR A 384 11.07 19.73 -19.12
N SER A 385 11.10 21.03 -18.81
CA SER A 385 12.09 21.65 -17.95
C SER A 385 11.40 22.30 -16.75
N LYS A 386 12.03 22.19 -15.57
CA LYS A 386 11.63 22.78 -14.28
C LYS A 386 10.31 22.27 -13.66
N LEU A 387 9.31 21.84 -14.43
CA LEU A 387 8.02 21.40 -13.91
C LEU A 387 7.33 20.35 -14.79
N VAL A 388 6.38 19.62 -14.21
CA VAL A 388 5.38 18.82 -14.90
C VAL A 388 4.04 19.56 -14.83
N THR A 389 3.25 19.54 -15.90
CA THR A 389 1.89 20.10 -15.89
C THR A 389 0.88 18.98 -16.07
N ALA A 390 0.04 18.77 -15.05
CA ALA A 390 -1.13 17.92 -15.12
C ALA A 390 -2.27 18.70 -15.80
N VAL A 391 -2.46 18.49 -17.10
CA VAL A 391 -3.37 19.30 -17.93
C VAL A 391 -4.78 18.69 -17.94
N ASN A 392 -5.79 19.52 -17.69
CA ASN A 392 -7.22 19.16 -17.79
C ASN A 392 -7.58 17.87 -17.03
N VAL A 393 -7.12 17.74 -15.78
CA VAL A 393 -7.48 16.64 -14.90
C VAL A 393 -8.96 16.77 -14.54
N PRO A 394 -9.83 15.82 -14.90
CA PRO A 394 -11.26 15.90 -14.59
C PRO A 394 -11.54 16.02 -13.09
N SER A 395 -12.75 16.44 -12.73
CA SER A 395 -13.28 16.25 -11.37
C SER A 395 -13.11 14.79 -10.97
N HIS A 396 -12.56 14.53 -9.79
CA HIS A 396 -12.26 13.19 -9.28
C HIS A 396 -11.37 12.37 -10.23
N GLY A 397 -10.58 13.07 -11.06
CA GLY A 397 -9.67 12.51 -12.05
C GLY A 397 -8.25 12.39 -11.52
N THR A 398 -7.43 11.60 -12.23
CA THR A 398 -5.99 11.48 -11.96
C THR A 398 -5.16 11.82 -13.20
N ALA A 399 -3.99 12.38 -12.98
CA ALA A 399 -2.90 12.40 -13.94
C ALA A 399 -1.71 11.62 -13.38
N VAL A 400 -1.23 10.62 -14.12
CA VAL A 400 -0.13 9.75 -13.68
C VAL A 400 0.99 9.81 -14.69
N TYR A 401 2.19 10.07 -14.21
CA TYR A 401 3.38 10.28 -15.01
C TYR A 401 4.54 9.41 -14.54
N ARG A 402 5.27 8.83 -15.49
CA ARG A 402 6.61 8.28 -15.27
C ARG A 402 7.64 9.26 -15.77
N ILE A 403 8.54 9.67 -14.89
CA ILE A 403 9.58 10.66 -15.15
C ILE A 403 10.92 9.94 -15.21
N SER A 404 11.65 10.17 -16.30
CA SER A 404 12.95 9.56 -16.61
C SER A 404 13.91 10.64 -17.13
N SER A 405 15.23 10.41 -17.11
CA SER A 405 16.19 11.42 -17.61
C SER A 405 16.19 11.49 -19.14
N GLY A 406 15.76 10.41 -19.80
CA GLY A 406 15.89 10.18 -21.25
C GLY A 406 17.28 9.68 -21.70
N TYR A 407 18.30 9.73 -20.83
CA TYR A 407 19.71 9.39 -21.16
C TYR A 407 20.45 8.60 -20.06
N GLY A 408 19.75 8.02 -19.07
CA GLY A 408 20.32 7.34 -17.90
C GLY A 408 19.43 7.46 -16.65
N ASP A 409 20.01 7.36 -15.46
CA ASP A 409 19.27 7.52 -14.20
C ASP A 409 18.98 9.00 -13.90
N ILE A 410 17.87 9.28 -13.21
CA ILE A 410 17.64 10.59 -12.60
C ILE A 410 18.09 10.55 -11.14
N GLU A 411 18.87 11.54 -10.73
CA GLU A 411 19.11 11.76 -9.31
C GLU A 411 17.79 12.19 -8.66
N VAL A 412 17.35 11.42 -7.67
CA VAL A 412 16.12 11.67 -6.91
C VAL A 412 16.49 11.83 -5.45
N ILE A 413 16.11 12.96 -4.87
CA ILE A 413 16.15 13.19 -3.43
C ILE A 413 14.77 12.85 -2.86
N PRO A 414 14.64 11.93 -1.88
CA PRO A 414 13.37 11.70 -1.20
C PRO A 414 12.77 13.03 -0.73
N THR A 415 11.62 13.40 -1.31
CA THR A 415 10.99 14.70 -1.12
C THR A 415 9.48 14.54 -0.99
N GLY A 416 8.90 15.20 0.01
CA GLY A 416 7.46 15.21 0.25
C GLY A 416 7.09 15.78 1.61
N MET A 417 5.88 15.48 2.07
CA MET A 417 5.40 15.90 3.38
C MET A 417 6.03 15.05 4.49
N ILE A 418 6.26 15.67 5.65
CA ILE A 418 6.42 14.97 6.91
C ILE A 418 5.19 15.32 7.74
N PHE A 419 4.36 14.33 8.06
CA PHE A 419 3.08 14.57 8.74
C PHE A 419 2.86 13.56 9.85
N ASN A 420 2.18 13.98 10.91
CA ASN A 420 1.75 13.09 11.97
C ASN A 420 0.62 12.19 11.45
N THR A 421 0.77 10.87 11.55
CA THR A 421 -0.20 9.96 10.95
C THR A 421 -1.53 9.91 11.68
N ALA A 422 -1.62 10.32 12.96
CA ALA A 422 -2.88 10.40 13.70
C ALA A 422 -3.65 11.69 13.38
N SER A 423 -3.02 12.86 13.57
CA SER A 423 -3.65 14.17 13.40
C SER A 423 -3.76 14.63 11.94
N LEU A 424 -2.92 14.05 11.06
CA LEU A 424 -2.69 14.50 9.68
C LEU A 424 -2.10 15.92 9.56
N ASN A 425 -1.68 16.53 10.66
CA ASN A 425 -0.95 17.79 10.63
C ASN A 425 0.44 17.58 10.04
N VAL A 426 0.90 18.60 9.32
CA VAL A 426 2.11 18.59 8.51
C VAL A 426 3.16 19.47 9.16
N LEU A 427 4.40 18.97 9.22
CA LEU A 427 5.53 19.75 9.68
C LEU A 427 5.69 20.96 8.76
N THR A 428 5.51 22.15 9.32
CA THR A 428 5.47 23.40 8.58
C THR A 428 6.54 24.34 9.12
N TYR A 429 7.22 25.06 8.23
CA TYR A 429 8.19 26.07 8.63
C TYR A 429 7.81 27.45 8.10
N SER A 430 8.15 28.49 8.86
CA SER A 430 7.92 29.88 8.46
C SER A 430 9.01 30.78 9.04
N THR A 431 8.88 32.08 8.82
CA THR A 431 9.73 33.07 9.49
C THR A 431 9.52 33.10 11.01
N GLN A 432 8.41 32.56 11.52
CA GLN A 432 8.07 32.52 12.94
C GLN A 432 8.60 31.25 13.65
N GLY A 433 9.05 30.25 12.89
CA GLY A 433 9.55 28.99 13.42
C GLY A 433 8.90 27.76 12.79
N LEU A 434 8.94 26.65 13.53
CA LEU A 434 8.35 25.37 13.17
C LEU A 434 6.99 25.19 13.87
N SER A 435 6.04 24.56 13.19
CA SER A 435 4.74 24.18 13.75
C SER A 435 4.19 22.95 13.04
N TRP A 436 3.30 22.21 13.71
CA TRP A 436 2.40 21.27 13.07
C TRP A 436 1.12 22.01 12.65
N ALA A 437 0.72 21.89 11.38
CA ALA A 437 -0.44 22.61 10.84
C ALA A 437 -1.16 21.80 9.77
N GLY A 438 -2.44 22.13 9.54
CA GLY A 438 -3.22 21.51 8.45
C GLY A 438 -2.54 21.68 7.08
N SER A 439 -2.71 20.68 6.22
CA SER A 439 -2.12 20.69 4.88
C SER A 439 -2.79 21.73 3.98
N VAL A 440 -2.00 22.63 3.39
CA VAL A 440 -2.46 23.69 2.47
C VAL A 440 -1.71 23.70 1.13
N GLY A 441 -0.89 22.67 0.87
CA GLY A 441 -0.23 22.46 -0.42
C GLY A 441 0.93 23.42 -0.72
N SER A 442 1.44 24.14 0.30
CA SER A 442 2.49 25.14 0.17
C SER A 442 3.90 24.54 0.26
N ASP A 443 4.88 25.19 -0.38
CA ASP A 443 6.28 24.71 -0.43
C ASP A 443 6.95 24.65 0.96
N ASN A 444 6.45 25.41 1.92
CA ASN A 444 6.93 25.38 3.31
C ASN A 444 6.38 24.20 4.14
N GLN A 445 5.67 23.26 3.50
CA GLN A 445 5.25 21.98 4.07
C GLN A 445 5.95 20.79 3.40
N ILE A 446 6.91 21.06 2.51
CA ILE A 446 7.60 20.05 1.71
C ILE A 446 9.07 20.00 2.12
N TRP A 447 9.53 18.78 2.40
CA TRP A 447 10.81 18.47 3.00
C TRP A 447 11.60 17.49 2.14
N GLN A 448 12.92 17.64 2.14
CA GLN A 448 13.87 16.69 1.60
C GLN A 448 14.51 15.92 2.74
N THR A 449 14.55 14.60 2.60
CA THR A 449 15.28 13.70 3.50
C THR A 449 16.53 13.22 2.76
N ILE A 450 17.70 13.60 3.27
CA ILE A 450 18.99 13.33 2.63
C ILE A 450 19.56 12.02 3.18
N GLU A 451 20.35 11.30 2.37
CA GLU A 451 20.98 10.03 2.73
C GLU A 451 21.82 10.12 4.02
N ASP A 452 22.38 11.29 4.33
CA ASP A 452 23.15 11.53 5.55
C ASP A 452 22.32 11.72 6.83
N GLY A 453 20.99 11.59 6.73
CA GLY A 453 20.02 11.75 7.79
C GLY A 453 19.53 13.19 8.00
N THR A 454 20.02 14.16 7.22
CA THR A 454 19.55 15.55 7.33
C THR A 454 18.18 15.74 6.72
N VAL A 455 17.36 16.60 7.36
CA VAL A 455 16.02 16.98 6.89
C VAL A 455 16.00 18.47 6.61
N ARG A 456 15.64 18.89 5.39
CA ARG A 456 15.66 20.31 4.99
C ARG A 456 14.43 20.68 4.16
N GLY A 457 13.94 21.90 4.31
CA GLY A 457 12.80 22.38 3.53
C GLY A 457 13.17 22.68 2.08
N ILE A 458 12.25 22.51 1.13
CA ILE A 458 12.53 22.86 -0.28
C ILE A 458 12.63 24.37 -0.53
N PHE A 459 11.98 25.21 0.29
CA PHE A 459 12.00 26.66 0.16
C PHE A 459 13.36 27.26 0.58
N ASP A 460 14.03 26.65 1.57
CA ASP A 460 15.38 27.03 2.01
C ASP A 460 16.19 25.76 2.33
N THR A 461 16.89 25.25 1.33
CA THR A 461 17.73 24.04 1.44
C THR A 461 19.05 24.29 2.19
N SER A 462 19.34 25.54 2.59
CA SER A 462 20.52 25.86 3.39
C SER A 462 20.32 25.60 4.88
N LYS A 463 19.08 25.31 5.31
CA LYS A 463 18.73 25.06 6.71
C LYS A 463 18.22 23.65 6.94
N CYS A 464 18.66 23.08 8.05
CA CYS A 464 18.38 21.71 8.45
C CYS A 464 17.57 21.68 9.76
N LEU A 465 16.64 20.73 9.87
CA LEU A 465 15.92 20.41 11.10
C LEU A 465 16.93 20.00 12.17
N THR A 466 16.99 20.76 13.24
CA THR A 466 18.03 20.66 14.27
C THR A 466 17.40 20.44 15.63
N ASP A 467 17.79 19.37 16.31
CA ASP A 467 17.56 19.19 17.73
C ASP A 467 18.56 20.05 18.52
N LEU A 468 18.04 21.06 19.21
CA LEU A 468 18.83 21.97 20.03
C LEU A 468 19.06 21.43 21.45
N GLY A 469 18.51 20.25 21.77
CA GLY A 469 18.48 19.69 23.11
C GLY A 469 17.43 20.35 24.01
N GLY A 470 17.16 19.73 25.15
CA GLY A 470 16.18 20.24 26.12
C GLY A 470 14.75 20.34 25.57
N GLY A 471 14.40 19.48 24.62
CA GLY A 471 13.07 19.42 23.99
C GLY A 471 12.81 20.45 22.90
N LYS A 472 13.83 21.17 22.42
CA LYS A 472 13.68 22.26 21.44
C LYS A 472 14.15 21.84 20.06
N VAL A 473 13.34 22.13 19.04
CA VAL A 473 13.67 21.88 17.63
C VAL A 473 13.60 23.20 16.85
N SER A 474 14.51 23.40 15.89
CA SER A 474 14.52 24.59 15.03
C SER A 474 15.14 24.30 13.67
N LEU A 475 15.13 25.30 12.78
CA LEU A 475 15.88 25.30 11.53
C LEU A 475 17.16 26.12 11.68
N THR A 476 18.31 25.47 11.57
CA THR A 476 19.63 26.14 11.63
C THR A 476 20.40 25.88 10.35
N ALA A 477 21.44 26.67 10.08
CA ALA A 477 22.29 26.46 8.91
C ALA A 477 22.84 25.02 8.89
N CYS A 478 22.71 24.33 7.77
CA CYS A 478 23.17 22.95 7.64
C CYS A 478 24.68 22.87 7.87
N SER A 479 25.09 22.06 8.84
CA SER A 479 26.47 21.81 9.24
C SER A 479 26.85 20.33 9.13
N GLY A 480 25.86 19.43 9.02
CA GLY A 480 26.07 17.98 9.01
C GLY A 480 26.36 17.39 10.39
N SER A 481 26.18 18.16 11.47
CA SER A 481 26.34 17.67 12.85
C SER A 481 25.28 16.63 13.21
N ASN A 482 25.58 15.77 14.20
CA ASN A 482 24.61 14.77 14.67
C ASN A 482 23.31 15.37 15.23
N THR A 483 23.32 16.65 15.63
CA THR A 483 22.11 17.38 16.05
C THR A 483 21.15 17.66 14.89
N GLN A 484 21.60 17.52 13.64
CA GLN A 484 20.80 17.74 12.43
C GLN A 484 20.42 16.44 11.71
N LYS A 485 20.80 15.29 12.29
CA LYS A 485 20.58 13.98 11.68
C LYS A 485 19.50 13.24 12.43
N TRP A 486 18.63 12.61 11.65
CA TRP A 486 17.45 11.92 12.14
C TRP A 486 17.37 10.52 11.55
N GLU A 487 17.07 9.55 12.40
CA GLU A 487 16.80 8.17 12.02
C GLU A 487 15.29 7.92 12.02
N TYR A 488 14.77 7.30 10.97
CA TYR A 488 13.36 6.97 10.85
C TYR A 488 13.13 5.48 11.04
N TYR A 489 12.29 5.14 11.99
CA TYR A 489 12.00 3.76 12.38
C TYR A 489 10.66 3.28 11.81
N VAL A 490 10.50 1.97 11.67
CA VAL A 490 9.25 1.34 11.21
C VAL A 490 8.06 1.62 12.14
N THR A 491 8.33 1.95 13.40
CA THR A 491 7.35 2.49 14.38
C THR A 491 6.86 3.90 14.03
N GLY A 492 7.38 4.50 12.96
CA GLY A 492 7.08 5.88 12.56
C GLY A 492 7.78 6.95 13.39
N ASN A 493 8.59 6.57 14.38
CA ASN A 493 9.38 7.52 15.15
C ASN A 493 10.51 8.14 14.30
N LEU A 494 10.70 9.45 14.45
CA LEU A 494 11.84 10.18 13.90
C LEU A 494 12.78 10.58 15.05
N VAL A 495 13.92 9.91 15.15
CA VAL A 495 14.82 9.95 16.32
C VAL A 495 16.05 10.82 16.05
N SER A 496 16.33 11.76 16.93
CA SER A 496 17.55 12.59 16.88
C SER A 496 18.80 11.77 17.19
N LEU A 497 19.76 11.77 16.28
CA LEU A 497 21.06 11.09 16.47
C LEU A 497 21.91 11.71 17.59
N SER A 498 21.62 12.94 18.00
CA SER A 498 22.37 13.60 19.08
C SER A 498 21.85 13.30 20.49
N THR A 499 20.54 13.11 20.65
CA THR A 499 19.91 12.99 21.98
C THR A 499 19.21 11.65 22.19
N GLY A 500 18.92 10.91 21.12
CA GLY A 500 18.05 9.73 21.16
C GLY A 500 16.58 10.05 21.45
N ALA A 501 16.19 11.33 21.42
CA ALA A 501 14.81 11.77 21.60
C ALA A 501 14.04 11.72 20.28
N CYS A 502 12.74 11.46 20.37
CA CYS A 502 11.84 11.44 19.22
C CYS A 502 11.27 12.83 18.96
N LEU A 503 11.13 13.20 17.69
CA LEU A 503 10.27 14.30 17.28
C LEU A 503 8.85 14.05 17.80
N ALA A 504 8.16 15.10 18.24
CA ALA A 504 6.79 14.99 18.73
C ALA A 504 5.94 16.21 18.33
N GLU A 505 4.65 15.95 18.15
CA GLU A 505 3.58 16.94 18.07
C GLU A 505 2.92 17.12 19.44
N THR A 506 2.83 18.37 19.91
CA THR A 506 2.02 18.69 21.09
C THR A 506 0.58 19.02 20.69
N ASP A 507 -0.35 18.98 21.65
CA ASP A 507 -1.75 19.36 21.44
C ASP A 507 -1.92 20.80 20.92
N ASN A 508 -0.94 21.68 21.15
CA ASN A 508 -0.93 23.06 20.66
C ASN A 508 -0.28 23.21 19.28
N GLY A 509 0.17 22.11 18.66
CA GLY A 509 0.87 22.10 17.38
C GLY A 509 2.35 22.50 17.46
N ASP A 510 2.96 22.43 18.64
CA ASP A 510 4.39 22.73 18.81
C ASP A 510 5.26 21.56 18.33
N VAL A 511 6.41 21.90 17.75
CA VAL A 511 7.43 20.92 17.30
C VAL A 511 8.50 20.79 18.37
N ILE A 512 8.54 19.65 19.05
CA ILE A 512 9.47 19.39 20.15
C ILE A 512 10.22 18.07 19.95
N THR A 513 11.24 17.84 20.77
CA THR A 513 11.77 16.49 21.02
C THR A 513 11.33 16.01 22.40
N ALA A 514 11.00 14.74 22.53
CA ALA A 514 10.59 14.11 23.78
C ALA A 514 11.13 12.68 23.87
N LYS A 515 11.02 12.06 25.05
CA LYS A 515 11.31 10.63 25.20
C LYS A 515 10.46 9.85 24.20
N CYS A 516 11.08 8.93 23.47
CA CYS A 516 10.39 8.06 22.53
C CYS A 516 9.33 7.22 23.25
N GLN A 517 8.13 7.22 22.68
CA GLN A 517 6.97 6.44 23.07
C GLN A 517 6.79 5.33 22.05
N PHE A 518 6.35 4.17 22.52
CA PHE A 518 5.96 3.08 21.64
C PHE A 518 4.61 3.42 21.02
N GLU A 519 4.59 3.60 19.70
CA GLU A 519 3.37 3.80 18.90
C GLU A 519 2.42 4.91 19.40
N GLY A 520 2.98 5.94 20.04
CA GLY A 520 2.19 7.06 20.57
C GLY A 520 1.77 8.00 19.45
N ASN A 521 0.47 8.35 19.38
CA ASN A 521 -0.10 9.23 18.35
C ASN A 521 0.73 10.50 18.06
N SER A 522 1.34 11.11 19.07
CA SER A 522 2.14 12.34 18.92
C SER A 522 3.50 12.14 18.25
N GLN A 523 3.95 10.90 18.04
CA GLN A 523 5.32 10.57 17.61
C GLN A 523 5.40 9.60 16.44
N VAL A 524 4.27 9.28 15.79
CA VAL A 524 4.23 8.45 14.58
C VAL A 524 4.03 9.34 13.36
N PHE A 525 5.01 9.34 12.46
CA PHE A 525 5.03 10.22 11.29
C PHE A 525 5.10 9.44 9.98
N GLY A 526 4.44 9.97 8.95
CA GLY A 526 4.63 9.59 7.56
C GLY A 526 5.71 10.47 6.93
N LEU A 527 6.65 9.84 6.22
CA LEU A 527 7.78 10.50 5.56
C LEU A 527 7.80 10.21 4.05
N PRO A 528 8.59 10.96 3.26
CA PRO A 528 8.71 10.74 1.82
C PRO A 528 9.24 9.36 1.42
N SER A 529 8.75 8.83 0.32
CA SER A 529 9.17 7.55 -0.27
C SER A 529 10.61 7.61 -0.79
N GLY A 530 11.38 6.56 -0.50
CA GLY A 530 12.79 6.42 -0.87
C GLY A 530 13.78 6.65 0.27
N ILE A 531 13.30 6.79 1.51
CA ILE A 531 14.16 6.86 2.70
C ILE A 531 14.49 5.48 3.25
N ASN A 532 15.59 5.38 4.00
CA ASN A 532 15.90 4.19 4.77
C ASN A 532 15.00 4.11 6.02
N VAL A 533 14.25 3.02 6.16
CA VAL A 533 13.40 2.74 7.33
C VAL A 533 14.11 1.70 8.19
N ILE A 534 14.38 2.04 9.45
CA ILE A 534 15.04 1.14 10.40
C ILE A 534 13.98 0.23 11.04
N GLY A 535 14.16 -1.09 10.88
CA GLY A 535 13.24 -2.12 11.36
C GLY A 535 13.58 -2.68 12.74
#